data_AF-A0A1G3MJ78-F1
#
_entry.id   AF-A0A1G3MJ78-F1
#
_cell.length_a   1.000
_cell.length_b   1.000
_cell.length_c   1.000
_cell.angle_alpha   90.00
_cell.angle_beta   90.00
_cell.angle_gamma   90.00
#
_symmetry.space_group_name_H-M   'P 1'
#
loop_
_entity.id
_entity.type
_entity.pdbx_description
1 polymer ?
#
loop_
_entity_poly.entity_id
_entity_poly.type
_entity_poly.pdbx_seq_one_letter_code
_entity_poly.pdbx_strand_id
1 'polypeptide(L)'
;MAYEITATRKRPHNFDELAGQEFVSATLRASIASGRIAHAYLFAGPRGCGKTSTARILAKSLNCERGPTAEPCGVCDSCQSIGRGAALDVIEIDGASNTSVENVRQIKDEVLFPPNASKYKIYIIDEVHMLSNSAFNALLKTIEEPPPYIVFIFATTELHKVPATIKSRCQQFNFRLIQLETILERLKSAAADLGVQAESDALLWIAREATGSLRDAYTLFDQVASFSGGHITAAKIRDKLGLVGSERLGGLMELCVAGDRAGALELLNAIIASGVSVEQFVTDAVAYVRGLLLISCGVEREALLGAPRTAFPAAVTAAIDAPRVERMLAGLFELYRNMRYSVNPRFELELAVARLCSIGDYVPPALLARTVRELKALVVNGAGAGVADAALLALAQKKNDPGLSGPARNAPDSIPAGAGDSMPVDGNLDVAPLAARKAVAASDPDDELLAPDEATLAAGAAPAGAGVDGDGEDAGWLKEKLVALLAKKRLVLSSSLERSTSWRVLDDRLRINCANAYDGNTILAENNLLARKATELSGRALRIDLQVPESATPVIQVQAADDDGDDDDDNFDAVESVQDTGVLPDSAAIVERVFRGKRIGEG
;
A
#
# COMPACT_ATOMS: atom_id res chain seq x y z
N MET A 1 -35.25 -2.85 13.87
CA MET A 1 -34.61 -1.77 13.08
C MET A 1 -33.42 -2.38 12.35
N ALA A 2 -33.04 -1.90 11.17
CA ALA A 2 -31.81 -2.35 10.53
C ALA A 2 -30.59 -1.98 11.39
N TYR A 3 -29.55 -2.81 11.41
CA TYR A 3 -28.31 -2.50 12.08
C TYR A 3 -27.59 -1.38 11.32
N GLU A 4 -27.46 -0.20 11.94
CA GLU A 4 -26.75 0.93 11.38
C GLU A 4 -25.44 1.15 12.12
N ILE A 5 -24.34 1.23 11.37
CA ILE A 5 -22.99 1.50 11.87
C ILE A 5 -22.99 2.86 12.58
N THR A 6 -22.39 2.93 13.78
CA THR A 6 -22.30 4.14 14.60
C THR A 6 -21.65 5.30 13.83
N ALA A 7 -20.68 5.00 12.95
CA ALA A 7 -20.08 6.00 12.07
C ALA A 7 -21.08 6.75 11.17
N THR A 8 -22.19 6.10 10.78
CA THR A 8 -23.29 6.72 10.03
C THR A 8 -24.30 7.36 10.98
N ARG A 9 -24.73 6.62 12.02
CA ARG A 9 -25.73 7.05 13.01
C ARG A 9 -25.32 8.31 13.79
N LYS A 10 -24.03 8.47 14.08
CA LYS A 10 -23.43 9.64 14.78
C LYS A 10 -22.87 10.70 13.83
N ARG A 11 -23.26 10.69 12.54
CA ARG A 11 -22.83 11.71 11.58
C ARG A 11 -23.42 13.08 11.93
N PRO A 12 -22.60 14.13 12.15
CA PRO A 12 -23.09 15.47 12.50
C PRO A 12 -24.19 15.99 11.59
N HIS A 13 -25.24 16.55 12.18
CA HIS A 13 -26.42 17.09 11.50
C HIS A 13 -26.42 18.61 11.39
N ASN A 14 -25.70 19.30 12.27
CA ASN A 14 -25.52 20.76 12.33
C ASN A 14 -24.03 21.11 12.55
N PHE A 15 -23.71 22.41 12.55
CA PHE A 15 -22.33 22.89 12.72
C PHE A 15 -21.80 22.80 14.17
N ASP A 16 -22.62 22.52 15.18
CA ASP A 16 -22.20 22.38 16.59
C ASP A 16 -21.71 20.97 16.93
N GLU A 17 -22.24 19.96 16.22
CA GLU A 17 -21.83 18.57 16.37
C GLU A 17 -20.47 18.26 15.69
N LEU A 18 -19.92 19.19 14.90
CA LEU A 18 -18.63 19.07 14.22
C LEU A 18 -17.44 19.18 15.18
N ALA A 19 -17.04 18.05 15.75
CA ALA A 19 -15.90 17.94 16.65
C ALA A 19 -14.56 18.37 16.02
N GLY A 20 -13.83 19.29 16.65
CA GLY A 20 -12.46 19.67 16.28
C GLY A 20 -12.33 20.54 15.02
N GLN A 21 -13.44 21.12 14.54
CA GLN A 21 -13.48 21.98 13.35
C GLN A 21 -14.19 23.32 13.65
N GLU A 22 -13.95 23.88 14.84
CA GLU A 22 -14.64 25.05 15.38
C GLU A 22 -14.44 26.27 14.47
N PHE A 23 -13.23 26.48 13.95
CA PHE A 23 -12.91 27.59 13.05
C PHE A 23 -13.66 27.51 11.70
N VAL A 24 -13.73 26.32 11.10
CA VAL A 24 -14.46 26.07 9.85
C VAL A 24 -15.95 26.33 10.07
N SER A 25 -16.49 25.77 11.15
CA SER A 25 -17.89 25.88 11.54
C SER A 25 -18.32 27.32 11.84
N ALA A 26 -17.50 28.08 12.57
CA ALA A 26 -17.76 29.50 12.85
C ALA A 26 -17.70 30.35 11.57
N THR A 27 -16.72 30.10 10.69
CA THR A 27 -16.54 30.85 9.44
C THR A 27 -17.67 30.60 8.45
N LEU A 28 -18.11 29.34 8.28
CA LEU A 28 -19.24 29.01 7.42
C LEU A 28 -20.55 29.63 7.96
N ARG A 29 -20.80 29.55 9.27
CA ARG A 29 -21.97 30.21 9.89
C ARG A 29 -21.98 31.72 9.68
N ALA A 30 -20.84 32.40 9.85
CA ALA A 30 -20.71 33.83 9.60
C ALA A 30 -20.90 34.21 8.11
N SER A 31 -20.42 33.37 7.19
CA SER A 31 -20.64 33.50 5.73
C SER A 31 -22.14 33.43 5.40
N ILE A 32 -22.84 32.40 5.89
CA ILE A 32 -24.29 32.21 5.67
C ILE A 32 -25.10 33.37 6.30
N ALA A 33 -24.83 33.70 7.57
CA ALA A 33 -25.56 34.75 8.28
C ALA A 33 -25.36 36.16 7.69
N SER A 34 -24.23 36.40 7.00
CA SER A 34 -23.99 37.66 6.28
C SER A 34 -24.38 37.62 4.79
N GLY A 35 -25.05 36.55 4.33
CA GLY A 35 -25.47 36.37 2.93
C GLY A 35 -24.31 36.21 1.93
N ARG A 36 -23.07 36.08 2.40
CA ARG A 36 -21.86 35.98 1.57
C ARG A 36 -21.57 34.52 1.25
N ILE A 37 -22.45 33.92 0.47
CA ILE A 37 -22.35 32.54 -0.02
C ILE A 37 -21.42 32.53 -1.24
N ALA A 38 -20.42 31.64 -1.25
CA ALA A 38 -19.54 31.45 -2.39
C ALA A 38 -20.17 30.47 -3.39
N HIS A 39 -19.88 30.64 -4.68
CA HIS A 39 -20.27 29.68 -5.72
C HIS A 39 -19.45 28.38 -5.69
N ALA A 40 -18.26 28.40 -5.07
CA ALA A 40 -17.38 27.25 -4.95
C ALA A 40 -16.63 27.21 -3.61
N TYR A 41 -16.69 26.05 -2.96
CA TYR A 41 -16.01 25.73 -1.71
C TYR A 41 -15.01 24.58 -1.94
N LEU A 42 -13.81 24.67 -1.35
CA LEU A 42 -12.81 23.60 -1.39
C LEU A 42 -12.44 23.17 0.04
N PHE A 43 -12.89 21.98 0.43
CA PHE A 43 -12.66 21.37 1.73
C PHE A 43 -11.47 20.41 1.63
N ALA A 44 -10.36 20.79 2.24
CA ALA A 44 -9.11 20.05 2.19
C ALA A 44 -8.72 19.51 3.56
N GLY A 45 -8.22 18.28 3.64
CA GLY A 45 -7.68 17.71 4.87
C GLY A 45 -7.81 16.19 4.94
N PRO A 46 -7.27 15.55 5.98
CA PRO A 46 -7.20 14.08 6.08
C PRO A 46 -8.54 13.35 5.95
N ARG A 47 -8.50 12.02 5.83
CA ARG A 47 -9.73 11.20 5.80
C ARG A 47 -10.44 11.29 7.16
N GLY A 48 -11.77 11.25 7.15
CA GLY A 48 -12.59 11.14 8.36
C GLY A 48 -12.62 12.33 9.33
N CYS A 49 -11.97 13.46 8.99
CA CYS A 49 -12.02 14.71 9.79
C CYS A 49 -13.32 15.51 9.66
N GLY A 50 -14.27 15.08 8.81
CA GLY A 50 -15.62 15.66 8.70
C GLY A 50 -15.97 16.40 7.40
N LYS A 51 -15.09 16.41 6.38
CA LYS A 51 -15.29 17.13 5.10
C LYS A 51 -16.69 16.95 4.49
N THR A 52 -17.05 15.72 4.12
CA THR A 52 -18.33 15.38 3.48
C THR A 52 -19.54 15.63 4.39
N SER A 53 -19.38 15.45 5.72
CA SER A 53 -20.42 15.77 6.69
C SER A 53 -20.68 17.29 6.73
N THR A 54 -19.63 18.09 6.72
CA THR A 54 -19.71 19.56 6.64
C THR A 54 -20.33 20.03 5.32
N ALA A 55 -20.02 19.35 4.21
CA ALA A 55 -20.65 19.60 2.91
C ALA A 55 -22.17 19.39 2.95
N ARG A 56 -22.64 18.27 3.55
CA ARG A 56 -24.07 18.03 3.78
C ARG A 56 -24.71 19.05 4.72
N ILE A 57 -24.02 19.49 5.77
CA ILE A 57 -24.54 20.53 6.70
C ILE A 57 -24.67 21.88 5.97
N LEU A 58 -23.68 22.26 5.16
CA LEU A 58 -23.74 23.46 4.32
C LEU A 58 -24.89 23.36 3.31
N ALA A 59 -25.07 22.21 2.64
CA ALA A 59 -26.18 21.98 1.72
C ALA A 59 -27.55 22.12 2.42
N LYS A 60 -27.72 21.52 3.60
CA LYS A 60 -28.93 21.72 4.44
C LYS A 60 -29.13 23.19 4.81
N SER A 61 -28.06 23.90 5.17
CA SER A 61 -28.11 25.31 5.59
C SER A 61 -28.58 26.24 4.46
N LEU A 62 -28.16 25.97 3.23
CA LEU A 62 -28.54 26.72 2.02
C LEU A 62 -29.96 26.38 1.53
N ASN A 63 -30.32 25.09 1.52
CA ASN A 63 -31.58 24.59 0.95
C ASN A 63 -32.71 24.35 1.98
N CYS A 64 -32.49 24.60 3.27
CA CYS A 64 -33.56 24.60 4.27
C CYS A 64 -34.69 25.56 3.86
N GLU A 65 -35.95 25.17 4.08
CA GLU A 65 -37.12 26.03 3.81
C GLU A 65 -37.07 27.34 4.60
N ARG A 66 -36.53 27.27 5.84
CA ARG A 66 -36.27 28.42 6.72
C ARG A 66 -34.94 29.14 6.41
N GLY A 67 -34.22 28.70 5.37
CA GLY A 67 -32.88 29.18 5.01
C GLY A 67 -32.86 30.21 3.86
N PRO A 68 -31.67 30.71 3.47
CA PRO A 68 -30.35 30.33 3.99
C PRO A 68 -30.19 30.65 5.47
N THR A 69 -29.77 29.65 6.27
CA THR A 69 -29.65 29.77 7.73
C THR A 69 -28.41 29.03 8.23
N ALA A 70 -27.72 29.60 9.22
CA ALA A 70 -26.63 28.95 9.92
C ALA A 70 -27.08 27.71 10.73
N GLU A 71 -28.36 27.63 11.05
CA GLU A 71 -28.99 26.57 11.85
C GLU A 71 -30.09 25.89 11.02
N PRO A 72 -29.76 24.83 10.27
CA PRO A 72 -30.76 24.09 9.48
C PRO A 72 -31.72 23.36 10.42
N CYS A 73 -33.02 23.41 10.12
CA CYS A 73 -34.05 22.95 11.06
C CYS A 73 -34.09 21.43 11.28
N GLY A 74 -33.43 20.63 10.43
CA GLY A 74 -33.38 19.17 10.51
C GLY A 74 -34.68 18.45 10.13
N VAL A 75 -35.84 19.09 10.30
CA VAL A 75 -37.17 18.47 10.21
C VAL A 75 -37.89 18.63 8.87
N CYS A 76 -37.52 19.61 8.04
CA CYS A 76 -38.21 19.85 6.77
C CYS A 76 -37.76 18.87 5.66
N ASP A 77 -38.55 18.72 4.59
CA ASP A 77 -38.33 17.68 3.57
C ASP A 77 -36.96 17.82 2.87
N SER A 78 -36.54 19.06 2.61
CA SER A 78 -35.18 19.38 2.14
C SER A 78 -34.10 18.91 3.14
N CYS A 79 -34.23 19.23 4.44
CA CYS A 79 -33.26 18.80 5.46
C CYS A 79 -33.19 17.27 5.61
N GLN A 80 -34.33 16.59 5.54
CA GLN A 80 -34.42 15.14 5.66
C GLN A 80 -33.92 14.39 4.41
N SER A 81 -34.22 14.89 3.21
CA SER A 81 -33.75 14.29 1.95
C SER A 81 -32.24 14.44 1.78
N ILE A 82 -31.67 15.62 2.09
CA ILE A 82 -30.21 15.85 2.10
C ILE A 82 -29.54 14.99 3.18
N GLY A 83 -30.17 14.84 4.36
CA GLY A 83 -29.69 13.96 5.42
C GLY A 83 -29.53 12.51 4.95
N ARG A 84 -30.54 12.00 4.22
CA ARG A 84 -30.56 10.65 3.64
C ARG A 84 -29.74 10.49 2.36
N GLY A 85 -29.23 11.57 1.76
CA GLY A 85 -28.53 11.54 0.47
C GLY A 85 -29.46 11.28 -0.73
N ALA A 86 -30.74 11.66 -0.61
CA ALA A 86 -31.79 11.41 -1.61
C ALA A 86 -32.44 12.73 -2.12
N ALA A 87 -31.73 13.86 -2.02
CA ALA A 87 -32.23 15.15 -2.48
C ALA A 87 -31.88 15.37 -3.97
N LEU A 88 -32.89 15.68 -4.78
CA LEU A 88 -32.71 15.88 -6.23
C LEU A 88 -31.79 17.05 -6.58
N ASP A 89 -31.81 18.12 -5.78
CA ASP A 89 -31.01 19.33 -6.00
C ASP A 89 -29.67 19.31 -5.25
N VAL A 90 -29.31 18.20 -4.59
CA VAL A 90 -28.00 18.02 -3.93
C VAL A 90 -27.35 16.74 -4.44
N ILE A 91 -26.48 16.88 -5.42
CA ILE A 91 -25.89 15.79 -6.19
C ILE A 91 -24.52 15.47 -5.59
N GLU A 92 -24.41 14.31 -4.94
CA GLU A 92 -23.15 13.81 -4.38
C GLU A 92 -22.45 12.88 -5.37
N ILE A 93 -21.18 13.16 -5.65
CA ILE A 93 -20.36 12.45 -6.64
C ILE A 93 -19.03 12.08 -5.99
N ASP A 94 -18.73 10.79 -5.95
CA ASP A 94 -17.41 10.32 -5.54
C ASP A 94 -16.48 10.33 -6.76
N GLY A 95 -15.45 11.18 -6.70
CA GLY A 95 -14.44 11.33 -7.74
C GLY A 95 -13.59 10.07 -7.95
N ALA A 96 -13.54 9.14 -6.98
CA ALA A 96 -12.84 7.86 -7.14
C ALA A 96 -13.62 6.86 -8.00
N SER A 97 -14.96 6.91 -8.00
CA SER A 97 -15.82 6.06 -8.84
C SER A 97 -16.26 6.72 -10.15
N ASN A 98 -16.24 8.06 -10.22
CA ASN A 98 -16.68 8.86 -11.37
C ASN A 98 -15.53 9.64 -12.02
N THR A 99 -14.42 8.94 -12.32
CA THR A 99 -13.21 9.54 -12.91
C THR A 99 -13.36 9.95 -14.39
N SER A 100 -14.38 9.43 -15.07
CA SER A 100 -14.58 9.58 -16.51
C SER A 100 -14.92 11.02 -16.92
N VAL A 101 -14.44 11.43 -18.10
CA VAL A 101 -14.74 12.75 -18.68
C VAL A 101 -16.23 12.88 -19.02
N GLU A 102 -16.88 11.77 -19.37
CA GLU A 102 -18.27 11.77 -19.83
C GLU A 102 -19.26 12.05 -18.70
N ASN A 103 -19.06 11.44 -17.52
CA ASN A 103 -19.85 11.72 -16.33
C ASN A 103 -19.78 13.22 -15.98
N VAL A 104 -18.61 13.85 -16.16
CA VAL A 104 -18.41 15.27 -15.86
C VAL A 104 -18.93 16.20 -16.98
N ARG A 105 -19.00 15.74 -18.23
CA ARG A 105 -19.72 16.45 -19.30
C ARG A 105 -21.22 16.47 -19.05
N GLN A 106 -21.80 15.35 -18.63
CA GLN A 106 -23.21 15.27 -18.25
C GLN A 106 -23.53 16.28 -17.13
N ILE A 107 -22.70 16.34 -16.07
CA ILE A 107 -22.82 17.39 -15.03
C ILE A 107 -22.83 18.79 -15.66
N LYS A 108 -21.87 19.08 -16.55
CA LYS A 108 -21.72 20.41 -17.18
C LYS A 108 -22.95 20.83 -18.00
N ASP A 109 -23.66 19.87 -18.60
CA ASP A 109 -24.90 20.15 -19.33
C ASP A 109 -26.13 20.22 -18.39
N GLU A 110 -26.20 19.36 -17.37
CA GLU A 110 -27.26 19.41 -16.33
C GLU A 110 -27.18 20.66 -15.44
N VAL A 111 -25.99 21.23 -15.26
CA VAL A 111 -25.72 22.49 -14.55
C VAL A 111 -26.53 23.66 -15.13
N LEU A 112 -26.81 23.67 -16.43
CA LEU A 112 -27.51 24.78 -17.09
C LEU A 112 -28.99 24.90 -16.71
N PHE A 113 -29.55 23.88 -16.03
CA PHE A 113 -30.94 23.85 -15.61
C PHE A 113 -31.11 24.25 -14.14
N PRO A 114 -32.12 25.09 -13.82
CA PRO A 114 -32.41 25.52 -12.45
C PRO A 114 -32.77 24.34 -11.52
N PRO A 115 -32.67 24.52 -10.19
CA PRO A 115 -33.13 23.52 -9.22
C PRO A 115 -34.64 23.27 -9.32
N ASN A 116 -35.07 22.06 -8.96
CA ASN A 116 -36.46 21.62 -9.08
C ASN A 116 -37.35 22.12 -7.93
N ALA A 117 -36.87 21.98 -6.69
CA ALA A 117 -37.64 22.30 -5.47
C ALA A 117 -36.85 23.17 -4.48
N SER A 118 -35.52 23.19 -4.59
CA SER A 118 -34.61 23.87 -3.66
C SER A 118 -34.20 25.26 -4.15
N LYS A 119 -33.62 26.08 -3.26
CA LYS A 119 -33.11 27.42 -3.62
C LYS A 119 -31.81 27.36 -4.43
N TYR A 120 -30.96 26.38 -4.14
CA TYR A 120 -29.69 26.15 -4.81
C TYR A 120 -29.58 24.71 -5.31
N LYS A 121 -28.93 24.54 -6.47
CA LYS A 121 -28.47 23.25 -6.99
C LYS A 121 -27.02 23.06 -6.55
N ILE A 122 -26.78 22.05 -5.71
CA ILE A 122 -25.52 21.89 -4.99
C ILE A 122 -24.82 20.62 -5.47
N TYR A 123 -23.58 20.76 -5.92
CA TYR A 123 -22.74 19.64 -6.35
C TYR A 123 -21.66 19.38 -5.32
N ILE A 124 -21.73 18.24 -4.63
CA ILE A 124 -20.72 17.80 -3.67
C ILE A 124 -19.84 16.77 -4.38
N ILE A 125 -18.59 17.12 -4.68
CA ILE A 125 -17.63 16.21 -5.31
C ILE A 125 -16.59 15.79 -4.27
N ASP A 126 -16.70 14.56 -3.77
CA ASP A 126 -15.74 14.01 -2.80
C ASP A 126 -14.52 13.41 -3.52
N GLU A 127 -13.38 13.38 -2.82
CA GLU A 127 -12.05 13.06 -3.33
C GLU A 127 -11.76 13.60 -4.76
N VAL A 128 -12.06 14.88 -4.99
CA VAL A 128 -11.96 15.55 -6.29
C VAL A 128 -10.58 15.41 -6.97
N HIS A 129 -9.53 15.16 -6.20
CA HIS A 129 -8.18 14.92 -6.71
C HIS A 129 -8.03 13.65 -7.56
N MET A 130 -9.02 12.76 -7.54
CA MET A 130 -9.10 11.57 -8.38
C MET A 130 -9.68 11.85 -9.78
N LEU A 131 -10.27 13.04 -10.01
CA LEU A 131 -10.77 13.43 -11.33
C LEU A 131 -9.63 13.61 -12.34
N SER A 132 -9.91 13.24 -13.59
CA SER A 132 -9.00 13.47 -14.72
C SER A 132 -8.84 14.97 -15.03
N ASN A 133 -7.66 15.37 -15.53
CA ASN A 133 -7.39 16.77 -15.92
C ASN A 133 -8.38 17.31 -16.97
N SER A 134 -8.84 16.44 -17.86
CA SER A 134 -9.90 16.72 -18.85
C SER A 134 -11.25 17.00 -18.19
N ALA A 135 -11.63 16.24 -17.15
CA ALA A 135 -12.82 16.51 -16.35
C ALA A 135 -12.72 17.85 -15.59
N PHE A 136 -11.57 18.15 -14.98
CA PHE A 136 -11.33 19.47 -14.37
C PHE A 136 -11.53 20.62 -15.37
N ASN A 137 -10.95 20.49 -16.57
CA ASN A 137 -11.07 21.51 -17.62
C ASN A 137 -12.51 21.70 -18.13
N ALA A 138 -13.34 20.65 -18.11
CA ALA A 138 -14.76 20.74 -18.43
C ALA A 138 -15.54 21.59 -17.40
N LEU A 139 -15.18 21.50 -16.11
CA LEU A 139 -15.80 22.27 -15.03
C LEU A 139 -15.29 23.72 -14.93
N LEU A 140 -14.08 24.03 -15.43
CA LEU A 140 -13.49 25.37 -15.27
C LEU A 140 -14.41 26.51 -15.74
N LYS A 141 -15.01 26.40 -16.93
CA LYS A 141 -15.92 27.41 -17.47
C LYS A 141 -17.13 27.65 -16.55
N THR A 142 -17.69 26.56 -16.03
CA THR A 142 -18.82 26.58 -15.09
C THR A 142 -18.46 27.18 -13.74
N ILE A 143 -17.22 27.02 -13.28
CA ILE A 143 -16.72 27.59 -12.01
C ILE A 143 -16.34 29.07 -12.19
N GLU A 144 -15.95 29.48 -13.41
CA GLU A 144 -15.66 30.89 -13.75
C GLU A 144 -16.92 31.75 -13.84
N GLU A 145 -17.94 31.25 -14.54
CA GLU A 145 -19.21 31.95 -14.75
C GLU A 145 -20.41 31.09 -14.28
N PRO A 146 -20.51 30.78 -12.96
CA PRO A 146 -21.57 29.95 -12.43
C PRO A 146 -22.92 30.67 -12.44
N PRO A 147 -24.01 30.00 -12.86
CA PRO A 147 -25.37 30.47 -12.61
C PRO A 147 -25.60 30.75 -11.11
N PRO A 148 -26.37 31.79 -10.74
CA PRO A 148 -26.46 32.28 -9.35
C PRO A 148 -27.11 31.31 -8.37
N TYR A 149 -27.74 30.26 -8.87
CA TYR A 149 -28.36 29.18 -8.08
C TYR A 149 -27.43 27.97 -7.86
N ILE A 150 -26.17 27.99 -8.33
CA ILE A 150 -25.26 26.84 -8.22
C ILE A 150 -24.21 27.04 -7.14
N VAL A 151 -23.98 26.00 -6.35
CA VAL A 151 -22.89 25.94 -5.37
C VAL A 151 -22.13 24.63 -5.53
N PHE A 152 -20.83 24.72 -5.83
CA PHE A 152 -19.91 23.59 -5.82
C PHE A 152 -19.26 23.43 -4.45
N ILE A 153 -19.16 22.19 -3.97
CA ILE A 153 -18.42 21.83 -2.75
C ILE A 153 -17.49 20.68 -3.11
N PHE A 154 -16.22 21.02 -3.34
CA PHE A 154 -15.17 20.05 -3.60
C PHE A 154 -14.55 19.58 -2.27
N ALA A 155 -14.41 18.28 -2.06
CA ALA A 155 -13.66 17.73 -0.94
C ALA A 155 -12.44 16.94 -1.42
N THR A 156 -11.32 17.02 -0.69
CA THR A 156 -10.10 16.29 -1.02
C THR A 156 -9.26 15.96 0.22
N THR A 157 -8.65 14.78 0.21
CA THR A 157 -7.50 14.43 1.06
C THR A 157 -6.19 15.06 0.57
N GLU A 158 -5.99 15.14 -0.74
CA GLU A 158 -4.75 15.62 -1.35
C GLU A 158 -4.92 16.98 -2.02
N LEU A 159 -4.78 18.05 -1.24
CA LEU A 159 -4.88 19.43 -1.76
C LEU A 159 -3.85 19.71 -2.87
N HIS A 160 -2.64 19.15 -2.79
CA HIS A 160 -1.58 19.46 -3.74
C HIS A 160 -1.89 19.00 -5.18
N LYS A 161 -2.57 17.86 -5.36
CA LYS A 161 -3.03 17.32 -6.66
C LYS A 161 -4.09 18.19 -7.36
N VAL A 162 -4.88 18.97 -6.62
CA VAL A 162 -5.94 19.81 -7.22
C VAL A 162 -5.31 20.98 -8.02
N PRO A 163 -5.73 21.26 -9.27
CA PRO A 163 -5.17 22.35 -10.07
C PRO A 163 -5.25 23.73 -9.41
N ALA A 164 -4.22 24.55 -9.62
CA ALA A 164 -4.16 25.93 -9.10
C ALA A 164 -5.31 26.82 -9.61
N THR A 165 -5.79 26.56 -10.83
CA THR A 165 -6.94 27.23 -11.45
C THR A 165 -8.25 27.03 -10.68
N ILE A 166 -8.48 25.84 -10.13
CA ILE A 166 -9.65 25.55 -9.27
C ILE A 166 -9.46 26.21 -7.91
N LYS A 167 -8.27 26.04 -7.30
CA LYS A 167 -7.92 26.61 -5.99
C LYS A 167 -8.12 28.13 -5.92
N SER A 168 -7.82 28.87 -6.98
CA SER A 168 -7.97 30.33 -7.01
C SER A 168 -9.42 30.81 -7.12
N ARG A 169 -10.35 29.93 -7.51
CA ARG A 169 -11.79 30.22 -7.69
C ARG A 169 -12.65 29.71 -6.52
N CYS A 170 -12.09 28.88 -5.63
CA CYS A 170 -12.81 28.30 -4.50
C CYS A 170 -12.46 28.99 -3.17
N GLN A 171 -13.43 29.14 -2.27
CA GLN A 171 -13.14 29.45 -0.87
C GLN A 171 -12.58 28.20 -0.17
N GLN A 172 -11.33 28.27 0.28
CA GLN A 172 -10.60 27.12 0.82
C GLN A 172 -10.77 26.98 2.33
N PHE A 173 -11.07 25.76 2.79
CA PHE A 173 -11.18 25.39 4.21
C PHE A 173 -10.31 24.18 4.51
N ASN A 174 -9.35 24.36 5.42
CA ASN A 174 -8.41 23.33 5.84
C ASN A 174 -8.89 22.66 7.13
N PHE A 175 -9.34 21.41 7.02
CA PHE A 175 -9.73 20.55 8.11
C PHE A 175 -8.51 19.90 8.76
N ARG A 176 -8.51 19.81 10.09
CA ARG A 176 -7.40 19.24 10.87
C ARG A 176 -7.77 17.84 11.39
N LEU A 177 -6.76 17.08 11.81
CA LEU A 177 -6.98 15.88 12.61
C LEU A 177 -7.62 16.26 13.95
N ILE A 178 -8.57 15.46 14.40
CA ILE A 178 -9.29 15.70 15.66
C ILE A 178 -8.37 15.27 16.81
N GLN A 179 -8.36 16.06 17.90
CA GLN A 179 -7.53 15.75 19.09
C GLN A 179 -7.97 14.44 19.74
N LEU A 180 -7.03 13.73 20.36
CA LEU A 180 -7.24 12.41 20.95
C LEU A 180 -8.31 12.45 22.04
N GLU A 181 -8.29 13.50 22.86
CA GLU A 181 -9.19 13.78 23.96
C GLU A 181 -10.63 13.92 23.45
N THR A 182 -10.82 14.68 22.37
CA THR A 182 -12.13 14.89 21.73
C THR A 182 -12.68 13.61 21.11
N ILE A 183 -11.83 12.76 20.50
CA ILE A 183 -12.26 11.44 20.01
C ILE A 183 -12.69 10.56 21.18
N LEU A 184 -11.92 10.53 22.27
CA LEU A 184 -12.21 9.74 23.46
C LEU A 184 -13.51 10.17 24.15
N GLU A 185 -13.81 11.48 24.22
CA GLU A 185 -15.11 12.00 24.66
C GLU A 185 -16.27 11.52 23.77
N ARG A 186 -16.11 11.59 22.44
CA ARG A 186 -17.13 11.15 21.48
C ARG A 186 -17.36 9.63 21.56
N LEU A 187 -16.30 8.84 21.74
CA LEU A 187 -16.40 7.39 21.98
C LEU A 187 -17.11 7.06 23.31
N LYS A 188 -16.82 7.81 24.39
CA LYS A 188 -17.55 7.66 25.67
C LYS A 188 -19.05 7.94 25.52
N SER A 189 -19.43 9.00 24.80
CA SER A 189 -20.83 9.29 24.48
C SER A 189 -21.47 8.17 23.63
N ALA A 190 -20.77 7.66 22.61
CA ALA A 190 -21.29 6.59 21.78
C ALA A 190 -21.49 5.27 22.55
N ALA A 191 -20.57 4.92 23.46
CA ALA A 191 -20.69 3.76 24.34
C ALA A 191 -21.90 3.87 25.28
N ALA A 192 -22.10 5.04 25.91
CA ALA A 192 -23.25 5.30 26.77
C ALA A 192 -24.59 5.17 26.01
N ASP A 193 -24.69 5.75 24.81
CA ASP A 193 -25.89 5.70 23.97
C ASP A 193 -26.23 4.30 23.41
N LEU A 194 -25.27 3.37 23.43
CA LEU A 194 -25.44 1.98 23.04
C LEU A 194 -25.61 1.03 24.23
N GLY A 195 -25.51 1.54 25.46
CA GLY A 195 -25.52 0.71 26.68
C GLY A 195 -24.29 -0.21 26.79
N VAL A 196 -23.20 0.11 26.09
CA VAL A 196 -21.97 -0.69 26.09
C VAL A 196 -21.05 -0.21 27.21
N GLN A 197 -20.69 -1.10 28.13
CA GLN A 197 -19.67 -0.81 29.13
C GLN A 197 -18.29 -0.90 28.48
N ALA A 198 -17.49 0.17 28.59
CA ALA A 198 -16.16 0.23 27.99
C ALA A 198 -15.12 0.79 28.97
N GLU A 199 -14.01 0.07 29.13
CA GLU A 199 -12.86 0.54 29.90
C GLU A 199 -12.21 1.78 29.25
N SER A 200 -11.73 2.71 30.07
CA SER A 200 -11.08 3.94 29.56
C SER A 200 -9.85 3.64 28.70
N ASP A 201 -9.06 2.64 29.08
CA ASP A 201 -7.85 2.23 28.33
C ASP A 201 -8.21 1.59 26.98
N ALA A 202 -9.34 0.87 26.92
CA ALA A 202 -9.84 0.28 25.69
C ALA A 202 -10.34 1.35 24.71
N LEU A 203 -11.06 2.36 25.20
CA LEU A 203 -11.46 3.53 24.38
C LEU A 203 -10.26 4.38 23.97
N LEU A 204 -9.26 4.52 24.83
CA LEU A 204 -8.00 5.23 24.52
C LEU A 204 -7.21 4.50 23.42
N TRP A 205 -7.19 3.16 23.44
CA TRP A 205 -6.60 2.38 22.36
C TRP A 205 -7.32 2.63 21.02
N ILE A 206 -8.65 2.53 20.99
CA ILE A 206 -9.45 2.81 19.77
C ILE A 206 -9.20 4.25 19.27
N ALA A 207 -9.14 5.23 20.17
CA ALA A 207 -8.91 6.63 19.81
C ALA A 207 -7.51 6.89 19.23
N ARG A 208 -6.48 6.14 19.69
CA ARG A 208 -5.11 6.19 19.14
C ARG A 208 -5.05 5.53 17.76
N GLU A 209 -5.62 4.34 17.63
CA GLU A 209 -5.65 3.58 16.38
C GLU A 209 -6.38 4.35 15.25
N ALA A 210 -7.40 5.11 15.62
CA ALA A 210 -8.13 5.99 14.70
C ALA A 210 -7.31 7.16 14.12
N THR A 211 -6.09 7.41 14.59
CA THR A 211 -5.13 8.43 14.07
C THR A 211 -5.70 9.84 13.80
N GLY A 212 -6.73 10.26 14.55
CA GLY A 212 -7.38 11.58 14.39
C GLY A 212 -8.62 11.59 13.49
N SER A 213 -9.06 10.43 12.99
CA SER A 213 -10.26 10.23 12.17
C SER A 213 -11.44 9.71 13.02
N LEU A 214 -12.48 10.52 13.18
CA LEU A 214 -13.66 10.12 13.97
C LEU A 214 -14.49 9.03 13.27
N ARG A 215 -14.46 8.97 11.93
CA ARG A 215 -15.11 7.90 11.16
C ARG A 215 -14.49 6.54 11.47
N ASP A 216 -13.16 6.48 11.49
CA ASP A 216 -12.43 5.24 11.69
C ASP A 216 -12.50 4.83 13.18
N ALA A 217 -12.48 5.79 14.11
CA ALA A 217 -12.76 5.56 15.54
C ALA A 217 -14.12 4.87 15.78
N TYR A 218 -15.20 5.37 15.18
CA TYR A 218 -16.51 4.73 15.31
C TYR A 218 -16.58 3.36 14.61
N THR A 219 -15.91 3.19 13.47
CA THR A 219 -15.89 1.91 12.75
C THR A 219 -15.16 0.83 13.56
N LEU A 220 -14.00 1.17 14.13
CA LEU A 220 -13.26 0.30 15.06
C LEU A 220 -14.05 0.03 16.34
N PHE A 221 -14.76 1.04 16.88
CA PHE A 221 -15.64 0.87 18.03
C PHE A 221 -16.75 -0.15 17.75
N ASP A 222 -17.45 -0.06 16.61
CA ASP A 222 -18.50 -1.02 16.23
C ASP A 222 -17.94 -2.43 16.03
N GLN A 223 -16.76 -2.55 15.42
CA GLN A 223 -16.06 -3.83 15.27
C GLN A 223 -15.76 -4.45 16.65
N VAL A 224 -15.19 -3.68 17.59
CA VAL A 224 -14.91 -4.13 18.96
C VAL A 224 -16.20 -4.41 19.75
N ALA A 225 -17.26 -3.62 19.57
CA ALA A 225 -18.56 -3.86 20.19
C ALA A 225 -19.16 -5.21 19.76
N SER A 226 -19.01 -5.58 18.48
CA SER A 226 -19.60 -6.81 17.91
C SER A 226 -19.13 -8.11 18.58
N PHE A 227 -17.85 -8.22 18.95
CA PHE A 227 -17.28 -9.42 19.57
C PHE A 227 -17.11 -9.33 21.08
N SER A 228 -17.36 -8.17 21.70
CA SER A 228 -17.12 -7.97 23.14
C SER A 228 -18.32 -8.30 24.04
N GLY A 229 -19.51 -8.52 23.46
CA GLY A 229 -20.73 -8.85 24.22
C GLY A 229 -21.18 -7.71 25.15
N GLY A 230 -21.06 -6.46 24.68
CA GLY A 230 -21.44 -5.27 25.44
C GLY A 230 -20.46 -4.84 26.55
N HIS A 231 -19.34 -5.56 26.73
CA HIS A 231 -18.31 -5.24 27.71
C HIS A 231 -16.93 -5.18 27.04
N ILE A 232 -16.54 -3.98 26.60
CA ILE A 232 -15.29 -3.68 25.92
C ILE A 232 -14.16 -3.54 26.96
N THR A 233 -13.21 -4.48 26.94
CA THR A 233 -12.02 -4.46 27.82
C THR A 233 -10.73 -4.49 27.00
N ALA A 234 -9.67 -3.88 27.52
CA ALA A 234 -8.39 -3.80 26.83
C ALA A 234 -7.78 -5.20 26.56
N ALA A 235 -8.04 -6.17 27.43
CA ALA A 235 -7.62 -7.56 27.25
C ALA A 235 -8.33 -8.25 26.08
N LYS A 236 -9.65 -8.09 25.93
CA LYS A 236 -10.43 -8.66 24.80
C LYS A 236 -9.99 -8.08 23.46
N ILE A 237 -9.67 -6.78 23.41
CA ILE A 237 -9.16 -6.12 22.20
C ILE A 237 -7.85 -6.78 21.77
N ARG A 238 -6.89 -6.99 22.70
CA ARG A 238 -5.61 -7.64 22.39
C ARG A 238 -5.79 -9.08 21.87
N ASP A 239 -6.62 -9.88 22.54
CA ASP A 239 -6.90 -11.28 22.18
C ASP A 239 -7.57 -11.42 20.80
N LYS A 240 -8.54 -10.55 20.48
CA LYS A 240 -9.34 -10.68 19.24
C LYS A 240 -8.80 -9.93 18.04
N LEU A 241 -7.99 -8.89 18.23
CA LEU A 241 -7.34 -8.17 17.12
C LEU A 241 -5.90 -8.65 16.85
N GLY A 242 -5.41 -9.67 17.57
CA GLY A 242 -4.07 -10.19 17.37
C GLY A 242 -2.99 -9.13 17.62
N LEU A 243 -3.15 -8.33 18.69
CA LEU A 243 -2.16 -7.31 19.05
C LEU A 243 -1.12 -7.95 19.96
N VAL A 244 0.17 -7.75 19.66
CA VAL A 244 1.27 -8.36 20.43
C VAL A 244 1.19 -7.97 21.91
N GLY A 245 0.77 -6.73 22.17
CA GLY A 245 0.75 -6.15 23.50
C GLY A 245 2.15 -5.73 23.97
N SER A 246 2.24 -4.60 24.66
CA SER A 246 3.52 -4.03 25.08
C SER A 246 4.26 -4.92 26.09
N GLU A 247 3.56 -5.74 26.87
CA GLU A 247 4.16 -6.72 27.78
C GLU A 247 4.96 -7.81 27.04
N ARG A 248 4.41 -8.37 25.95
CA ARG A 248 5.11 -9.40 25.17
C ARG A 248 6.28 -8.81 24.37
N LEU A 249 6.15 -7.59 23.87
CA LEU A 249 7.27 -6.85 23.27
C LEU A 249 8.34 -6.51 24.31
N GLY A 250 7.94 -6.14 25.53
CA GLY A 250 8.83 -5.93 26.66
C GLY A 250 9.66 -7.16 26.97
N GLY A 251 9.01 -8.32 27.21
CA GLY A 251 9.70 -9.59 27.46
C GLY A 251 10.59 -10.04 26.28
N LEU A 252 10.15 -9.82 25.03
CA LEU A 252 11.00 -10.12 23.87
C LEU A 252 12.26 -9.25 23.83
N MET A 253 12.13 -7.97 24.17
CA MET A 253 13.26 -7.04 24.20
C MET A 253 14.18 -7.31 25.40
N GLU A 254 13.66 -7.80 26.53
CA GLU A 254 14.48 -8.32 27.65
C GLU A 254 15.32 -9.52 27.20
N LEU A 255 14.73 -10.49 26.51
CA LEU A 255 15.46 -11.65 25.97
C LEU A 255 16.51 -11.23 24.92
N CYS A 256 16.17 -10.27 24.05
CA CYS A 256 17.13 -9.70 23.09
C CYS A 256 18.31 -8.99 23.78
N VAL A 257 18.06 -8.25 24.87
CA VAL A 257 19.10 -7.58 25.67
C VAL A 257 19.96 -8.57 26.44
N ALA A 258 19.37 -9.65 26.96
CA ALA A 258 20.07 -10.73 27.63
C ALA A 258 20.90 -11.60 26.67
N GLY A 259 20.67 -11.50 25.36
CA GLY A 259 21.32 -12.32 24.34
C GLY A 259 20.71 -13.72 24.16
N ASP A 260 19.56 -13.99 24.78
CA ASP A 260 18.87 -15.28 24.67
C ASP A 260 18.12 -15.40 23.34
N ARG A 261 18.86 -15.82 22.32
CA ARG A 261 18.33 -16.10 20.98
C ARG A 261 17.28 -17.21 20.97
N ALA A 262 17.36 -18.20 21.85
CA ALA A 262 16.44 -19.32 21.86
C ALA A 262 15.08 -18.89 22.42
N GLY A 263 15.08 -18.32 23.62
CA GLY A 263 13.87 -17.78 24.25
C GLY A 263 13.20 -16.69 23.41
N ALA A 264 13.98 -15.82 22.75
CA ALA A 264 13.43 -14.78 21.87
C ALA A 264 12.71 -15.37 20.64
N LEU A 265 13.24 -16.42 20.02
CA LEU A 265 12.60 -17.09 18.87
C LEU A 265 11.38 -17.93 19.29
N GLU A 266 11.42 -18.58 20.46
CA GLU A 266 10.26 -19.28 21.01
C GLU A 266 9.11 -18.33 21.33
N LEU A 267 9.40 -17.19 21.97
CA LEU A 267 8.41 -16.16 22.27
C LEU A 267 7.84 -15.52 20.97
N LEU A 268 8.70 -15.27 19.97
CA LEU A 268 8.26 -14.82 18.65
C LEU A 268 7.29 -15.82 18.00
N ASN A 269 7.62 -17.11 18.03
CA ASN A 269 6.75 -18.16 17.49
C ASN A 269 5.41 -18.23 18.24
N ALA A 270 5.40 -18.10 19.58
CA ALA A 270 4.19 -18.05 20.38
C ALA A 270 3.31 -16.81 20.06
N ILE A 271 3.94 -15.67 19.77
CA ILE A 271 3.23 -14.46 19.31
C ILE A 271 2.58 -14.70 17.95
N ILE A 272 3.33 -15.16 16.95
CA ILE A 272 2.80 -15.43 15.60
C ILE A 272 1.70 -16.51 15.66
N ALA A 273 1.88 -17.56 16.46
CA ALA A 273 0.88 -18.62 16.66
C ALA A 273 -0.42 -18.12 17.30
N SER A 274 -0.40 -16.98 18.02
CA SER A 274 -1.62 -16.33 18.52
C SER A 274 -2.38 -15.50 17.47
N GLY A 275 -1.99 -15.56 16.19
CA GLY A 275 -2.71 -14.96 15.07
C GLY A 275 -2.23 -13.55 14.66
N VAL A 276 -1.11 -13.07 15.24
CA VAL A 276 -0.50 -11.79 14.86
C VAL A 276 0.12 -11.90 13.47
N SER A 277 -0.18 -10.96 12.57
CA SER A 277 0.48 -10.89 11.26
C SER A 277 1.94 -10.41 11.40
N VAL A 278 2.82 -10.90 10.52
CA VAL A 278 4.24 -10.50 10.48
C VAL A 278 4.38 -8.99 10.32
N GLU A 279 3.55 -8.37 9.47
CA GLU A 279 3.56 -6.94 9.21
C GLU A 279 3.13 -6.10 10.43
N GLN A 280 2.09 -6.54 11.15
CA GLN A 280 1.66 -5.89 12.38
C GLN A 280 2.73 -6.01 13.46
N PHE A 281 3.31 -7.20 13.62
CA PHE A 281 4.40 -7.42 14.58
C PHE A 281 5.58 -6.46 14.34
N VAL A 282 6.02 -6.29 13.08
CA VAL A 282 7.12 -5.37 12.76
C VAL A 282 6.72 -3.92 13.04
N THR A 283 5.48 -3.53 12.75
CA THR A 283 4.96 -2.19 13.02
C THR A 283 4.92 -1.89 14.53
N ASP A 284 4.41 -2.83 15.33
CA ASP A 284 4.37 -2.73 16.79
C ASP A 284 5.79 -2.69 17.39
N ALA A 285 6.71 -3.52 16.89
CA ALA A 285 8.11 -3.53 17.31
C ALA A 285 8.82 -2.22 16.98
N VAL A 286 8.59 -1.63 15.80
CA VAL A 286 9.10 -0.30 15.42
C VAL A 286 8.56 0.77 16.38
N ALA A 287 7.27 0.76 16.69
CA ALA A 287 6.66 1.70 17.63
C ALA A 287 7.27 1.57 19.04
N TYR A 288 7.47 0.34 19.52
CA TYR A 288 8.07 0.04 20.82
C TYR A 288 9.55 0.48 20.90
N VAL A 289 10.38 0.13 19.91
CA VAL A 289 11.80 0.54 19.86
C VAL A 289 11.94 2.05 19.71
N ARG A 290 11.03 2.72 18.98
CA ARG A 290 10.94 4.19 18.96
C ARG A 290 10.62 4.76 20.36
N GLY A 291 9.75 4.10 21.13
CA GLY A 291 9.49 4.45 22.53
C GLY A 291 10.77 4.40 23.39
N LEU A 292 11.55 3.32 23.29
CA LEU A 292 12.86 3.20 23.95
C LEU A 292 13.83 4.32 23.53
N LEU A 293 13.86 4.71 22.25
CA LEU A 293 14.72 5.79 21.76
C LEU A 293 14.35 7.12 22.44
N LEU A 294 13.06 7.45 22.47
CA LEU A 294 12.56 8.66 23.13
C LEU A 294 12.89 8.67 24.64
N ILE A 295 12.77 7.53 25.32
CA ILE A 295 13.18 7.39 26.73
C ILE A 295 14.69 7.62 26.88
N SER A 296 15.52 7.05 26.01
CA SER A 296 16.99 7.26 26.03
C SER A 296 17.41 8.72 25.76
N CYS A 297 16.57 9.49 25.08
CA CYS A 297 16.72 10.94 24.88
C CYS A 297 16.12 11.80 26.02
N GLY A 298 15.61 11.20 27.10
CA GLY A 298 15.03 11.91 28.24
C GLY A 298 13.59 12.40 28.06
N VAL A 299 12.84 11.85 27.09
CA VAL A 299 11.42 12.21 26.89
C VAL A 299 10.53 11.44 27.87
N GLU A 300 9.84 12.16 28.74
CA GLU A 300 8.96 11.56 29.78
C GLU A 300 7.46 11.63 29.46
N ARG A 301 7.07 12.35 28.40
CA ARG A 301 5.66 12.56 28.04
C ARG A 301 5.05 11.30 27.42
N GLU A 302 4.20 10.59 28.15
CA GLU A 302 3.56 9.34 27.70
C GLU A 302 2.80 9.49 26.36
N ALA A 303 2.21 10.65 26.10
CA ALA A 303 1.57 10.97 24.81
C ALA A 303 2.54 10.90 23.60
N LEU A 304 3.84 11.12 23.81
CA LEU A 304 4.88 10.95 22.79
C LEU A 304 5.44 9.53 22.74
N LEU A 305 5.41 8.79 23.86
CA LEU A 305 5.86 7.40 23.96
C LEU A 305 4.86 6.41 23.37
N GLY A 306 3.57 6.76 23.33
CA GLY A 306 2.49 5.89 22.82
C GLY A 306 2.06 4.77 23.75
N ALA A 307 2.80 4.53 24.84
CA ALA A 307 2.54 3.54 25.88
C ALA A 307 2.88 4.14 27.27
N PRO A 308 2.27 3.65 28.36
CA PRO A 308 2.63 4.09 29.72
C PRO A 308 4.07 3.69 30.05
N ARG A 309 4.74 4.42 30.94
CA ARG A 309 6.17 4.14 31.23
C ARG A 309 6.44 2.74 31.79
N THR A 310 5.46 2.15 32.48
CA THR A 310 5.46 0.77 32.99
C THR A 310 5.54 -0.30 31.90
N ALA A 311 5.19 0.04 30.66
CA ALA A 311 5.26 -0.88 29.52
C ALA A 311 6.70 -1.15 29.03
N PHE A 312 7.69 -0.35 29.48
CA PHE A 312 9.09 -0.50 29.12
C PHE A 312 9.88 -1.04 30.33
N PRO A 313 10.34 -2.30 30.33
CA PRO A 313 11.00 -2.87 31.49
C PRO A 313 12.32 -2.15 31.82
N ALA A 314 12.57 -1.94 33.11
CA ALA A 314 13.73 -1.22 33.60
C ALA A 314 15.05 -1.85 33.10
N ALA A 315 15.11 -3.19 33.02
CA ALA A 315 16.25 -3.94 32.50
C ALA A 315 16.62 -3.53 31.07
N VAL A 316 15.62 -3.36 30.19
CA VAL A 316 15.81 -2.92 28.80
C VAL A 316 16.30 -1.47 28.77
N THR A 317 15.65 -0.57 29.52
CA THR A 317 15.99 0.86 29.51
C THR A 317 17.35 1.18 30.13
N ALA A 318 17.85 0.33 31.04
CA ALA A 318 19.16 0.50 31.67
C ALA A 318 20.32 -0.08 30.83
N ALA A 319 20.05 -1.11 30.01
CA ALA A 319 21.07 -1.81 29.24
C ALA A 319 21.32 -1.21 27.84
N ILE A 320 20.34 -0.51 27.25
CA ILE A 320 20.45 0.01 25.89
C ILE A 320 20.71 1.53 25.87
N ASP A 321 21.78 1.94 25.20
CA ASP A 321 22.11 3.33 24.88
C ASP A 321 21.56 3.75 23.51
N ALA A 322 21.36 5.06 23.29
CA ALA A 322 20.75 5.58 22.06
C ALA A 322 21.36 5.03 20.74
N PRO A 323 22.70 4.91 20.57
CA PRO A 323 23.30 4.30 19.37
C PRO A 323 22.87 2.85 19.10
N ARG A 324 22.63 2.06 20.16
CA ARG A 324 22.09 0.70 20.01
C ARG A 324 20.61 0.72 19.64
N VAL A 325 19.80 1.59 20.27
CA VAL A 325 18.37 1.73 19.89
C VAL A 325 18.23 2.18 18.43
N GLU A 326 19.04 3.15 17.99
CA GLU A 326 19.10 3.61 16.59
C GLU A 326 19.42 2.44 15.64
N ARG A 327 20.38 1.57 16.01
CA ARG A 327 20.73 0.40 15.21
C ARG A 327 19.62 -0.65 15.16
N MET A 328 18.91 -0.88 16.26
CA MET A 328 17.72 -1.75 16.29
C MET A 328 16.61 -1.22 15.37
N LEU A 329 16.31 0.08 15.49
CA LEU A 329 15.27 0.73 14.69
C LEU A 329 15.62 0.73 13.19
N ALA A 330 16.88 0.96 12.84
CA ALA A 330 17.36 0.85 11.46
C ALA A 330 17.19 -0.57 10.89
N GLY A 331 17.47 -1.61 11.67
CA GLY A 331 17.26 -3.00 11.28
C GLY A 331 15.77 -3.34 11.07
N LEU A 332 14.89 -2.82 11.92
CA LEU A 332 13.44 -2.99 11.75
C LEU A 332 12.88 -2.23 10.53
N PHE A 333 13.39 -1.03 10.22
CA PHE A 333 13.03 -0.32 8.98
C PHE A 333 13.59 -1.00 7.72
N GLU A 334 14.74 -1.68 7.81
CA GLU A 334 15.25 -2.52 6.73
C GLU A 334 14.35 -3.73 6.49
N LEU A 335 13.99 -4.47 7.55
CA LEU A 335 13.00 -5.55 7.50
C LEU A 335 11.69 -5.08 6.87
N TYR A 336 11.12 -3.96 7.33
CA TYR A 336 9.85 -3.43 6.82
C TYR A 336 9.88 -3.15 5.31
N ARG A 337 10.99 -2.64 4.78
CA ARG A 337 11.14 -2.41 3.33
C ARG A 337 11.33 -3.71 2.56
N ASN A 338 12.05 -4.68 3.12
CA ASN A 338 12.39 -5.93 2.46
C ASN A 338 11.22 -6.93 2.47
N MET A 339 10.30 -6.87 3.45
CA MET A 339 9.14 -7.79 3.53
C MET A 339 8.34 -7.87 2.23
N ARG A 340 8.13 -6.75 1.52
CA ARG A 340 7.37 -6.70 0.25
C ARG A 340 7.99 -7.54 -0.87
N TYR A 341 9.30 -7.80 -0.82
CA TYR A 341 10.06 -8.54 -1.82
C TYR A 341 10.63 -9.87 -1.27
N SER A 342 10.24 -10.25 -0.05
CA SER A 342 10.74 -11.46 0.60
C SER A 342 10.05 -12.71 0.07
N VAL A 343 10.81 -13.79 -0.07
CA VAL A 343 10.28 -15.14 -0.36
C VAL A 343 9.42 -15.67 0.79
N ASN A 344 9.76 -15.30 2.03
CA ASN A 344 8.95 -15.58 3.21
C ASN A 344 9.21 -14.53 4.30
N PRO A 345 8.28 -13.57 4.52
CA PRO A 345 8.42 -12.52 5.53
C PRO A 345 8.70 -13.04 6.95
N ARG A 346 8.24 -14.25 7.29
CA ARG A 346 8.48 -14.88 8.59
C ARG A 346 9.95 -15.19 8.83
N PHE A 347 10.67 -15.70 7.83
CA PHE A 347 12.09 -16.04 7.97
C PHE A 347 12.96 -14.78 8.09
N GLU A 348 12.61 -13.71 7.38
CA GLU A 348 13.26 -12.39 7.55
C GLU A 348 13.02 -11.81 8.96
N LEU A 349 11.81 -12.00 9.52
CA LEU A 349 11.50 -11.59 10.89
C LEU A 349 12.28 -12.42 11.94
N GLU A 350 12.33 -13.74 11.80
CA GLU A 350 13.12 -14.62 12.66
C GLU A 350 14.62 -14.26 12.62
N LEU A 351 15.16 -14.01 11.42
CA LEU A 351 16.54 -13.51 11.22
C LEU A 351 16.77 -12.13 11.85
N ALA A 352 15.80 -11.21 11.74
CA ALA A 352 15.89 -9.89 12.35
C ALA A 352 15.90 -9.97 13.88
N VAL A 353 15.02 -10.79 14.49
CA VAL A 353 15.01 -11.00 15.96
C VAL A 353 16.30 -11.64 16.45
N ALA A 354 16.84 -12.64 15.74
CA ALA A 354 18.15 -13.22 16.07
C ALA A 354 19.31 -12.19 15.98
N ARG A 355 19.23 -11.24 15.04
CA ARG A 355 20.17 -10.10 14.95
C ARG A 355 19.96 -9.09 16.09
N LEU A 356 18.73 -8.80 16.51
CA LEU A 356 18.43 -7.94 17.66
C LEU A 356 19.01 -8.52 18.96
N CYS A 357 19.00 -9.85 19.13
CA CYS A 357 19.67 -10.52 20.25
C CYS A 357 21.20 -10.32 20.30
N SER A 358 21.80 -9.78 19.23
CA SER A 358 23.24 -9.51 19.13
C SER A 358 23.56 -8.02 19.31
N ILE A 359 22.59 -7.21 19.78
CA ILE A 359 22.77 -5.76 19.93
C ILE A 359 23.70 -5.38 21.09
N GLY A 360 23.85 -6.24 22.10
CA GLY A 360 24.81 -6.02 23.20
C GLY A 360 26.24 -5.87 22.69
N ASP A 361 26.61 -6.70 21.70
CA ASP A 361 27.92 -6.73 21.04
C ASP A 361 28.14 -5.57 20.04
N TYR A 362 27.11 -4.78 19.73
CA TYR A 362 27.24 -3.66 18.81
C TYR A 362 28.13 -2.56 19.41
N VAL A 363 29.28 -2.34 18.79
CA VAL A 363 30.20 -1.25 19.10
C VAL A 363 29.90 -0.05 18.20
N PRO A 364 29.50 1.12 18.75
CA PRO A 364 29.25 2.30 17.95
C PRO A 364 30.51 2.75 17.17
N PRO A 365 30.42 3.14 15.88
CA PRO A 365 31.57 3.59 15.09
C PRO A 365 32.34 4.75 15.71
N ALA A 366 31.67 5.64 16.45
CA ALA A 366 32.31 6.73 17.19
C ALA A 366 33.23 6.23 18.33
N LEU A 367 32.83 5.15 19.02
CA LEU A 367 33.65 4.50 20.05
C LEU A 367 34.86 3.82 19.40
N LEU A 368 34.65 3.07 18.32
CA LEU A 368 35.72 2.41 17.55
C LEU A 368 36.73 3.43 17.00
N ALA A 369 36.25 4.53 16.40
CA ALA A 369 37.11 5.59 15.90
C ALA A 369 37.86 6.34 17.01
N ARG A 370 37.34 6.33 18.24
CA ARG A 370 38.02 6.87 19.43
C ARG A 370 39.09 5.90 19.94
N THR A 371 38.77 4.63 20.15
CA THR A 371 39.74 3.63 20.62
C THR A 371 40.87 3.42 19.62
N VAL A 372 40.60 3.44 18.31
CA VAL A 372 41.64 3.39 17.26
C VAL A 372 42.54 4.63 17.30
N ARG A 373 42.02 5.83 17.60
CA ARG A 373 42.85 7.03 17.78
C ARG A 373 43.69 6.96 19.06
N GLU A 374 43.12 6.48 20.16
CA GLU A 374 43.81 6.29 21.44
C GLU A 374 44.94 5.24 21.30
N LEU A 375 44.66 4.10 20.66
CA LEU A 375 45.66 3.07 20.32
C LEU A 375 46.75 3.61 19.40
N LYS A 376 46.39 4.37 18.35
CA LYS A 376 47.39 5.00 17.46
C LYS A 376 48.28 5.99 18.21
N ALA A 377 47.71 6.78 19.13
CA ALA A 377 48.48 7.69 19.97
C ALA A 377 49.43 6.95 20.92
N LEU A 378 49.00 5.84 21.53
CA LEU A 378 49.85 5.00 22.38
C LEU A 378 51.02 4.38 21.59
N VAL A 379 50.76 3.87 20.38
CA VAL A 379 51.78 3.27 19.51
C VAL A 379 52.77 4.32 18.99
N VAL A 380 52.30 5.52 18.59
CA VAL A 380 53.16 6.60 18.08
C VAL A 380 53.99 7.25 19.18
N ASN A 381 53.47 7.37 20.40
CA ASN A 381 54.17 8.03 21.51
C ASN A 381 55.14 7.10 22.28
N GLY A 382 55.31 5.85 21.86
CA GLY A 382 56.37 4.96 22.38
C GLY A 382 56.25 4.64 23.88
N ALA A 383 55.05 4.70 24.46
CA ALA A 383 54.84 4.28 25.84
C ALA A 383 54.98 2.76 25.94
N GLY A 384 56.11 2.30 26.46
CA GLY A 384 56.48 0.88 26.54
C GLY A 384 55.47 0.01 27.30
N ALA A 385 55.59 -1.31 27.11
CA ALA A 385 54.61 -2.35 27.43
C ALA A 385 54.17 -2.51 28.91
N GLY A 386 54.52 -1.59 29.82
CA GLY A 386 54.10 -1.61 31.22
C GLY A 386 52.73 -0.98 31.53
N VAL A 387 52.16 -0.17 30.62
CA VAL A 387 50.88 0.53 30.87
C VAL A 387 49.65 -0.22 30.32
N ALA A 388 49.87 -1.13 29.36
CA ALA A 388 48.79 -1.90 28.74
C ALA A 388 48.05 -2.80 29.75
N ASP A 389 48.80 -3.41 30.68
CA ASP A 389 48.25 -4.32 31.69
C ASP A 389 47.40 -3.55 32.72
N ALA A 390 47.90 -2.39 33.19
CA ALA A 390 47.17 -1.52 34.10
C ALA A 390 45.86 -0.96 33.49
N ALA A 391 45.86 -0.66 32.19
CA ALA A 391 44.67 -0.19 31.48
C ALA A 391 43.63 -1.30 31.27
N LEU A 392 44.05 -2.53 30.94
CA LEU A 392 43.12 -3.67 30.88
C LEU A 392 42.56 -4.04 32.26
N LEU A 393 43.40 -4.05 33.30
CA LEU A 393 42.95 -4.29 34.68
C LEU A 393 41.96 -3.21 35.17
N ALA A 394 42.18 -1.93 34.85
CA ALA A 394 41.23 -0.85 35.19
C ALA A 394 39.87 -0.98 34.46
N LEU A 395 39.87 -1.46 33.22
CA LEU A 395 38.65 -1.74 32.46
C LEU A 395 37.93 -3.01 32.95
N ALA A 396 38.67 -4.02 33.42
CA ALA A 396 38.12 -5.22 34.04
C ALA A 396 37.56 -4.95 35.45
N GLN A 397 38.23 -4.12 36.25
CA GLN A 397 37.79 -3.76 37.60
C GLN A 397 36.53 -2.88 37.58
N LYS A 398 36.33 -2.03 36.57
CA LYS A 398 35.06 -1.31 36.37
C LYS A 398 33.85 -2.19 36.04
N LYS A 399 34.04 -3.50 35.86
CA LYS A 399 32.98 -4.51 35.74
C LYS A 399 32.56 -5.12 37.09
N ASN A 400 33.29 -4.84 38.19
CA ASN A 400 33.02 -5.34 39.53
C ASN A 400 33.01 -4.20 40.58
N ASP A 401 31.84 -3.61 40.79
CA ASP A 401 31.42 -3.00 42.06
C ASP A 401 29.96 -3.42 42.31
N PRO A 402 29.47 -3.52 43.56
CA PRO A 402 28.88 -4.77 43.99
C PRO A 402 27.37 -4.66 44.24
N GLY A 403 26.59 -5.46 43.52
CA GLY A 403 25.13 -5.39 43.62
C GLY A 403 24.36 -6.51 42.95
N LEU A 404 24.80 -7.78 43.07
CA LEU A 404 23.98 -8.98 42.84
C LEU A 404 24.73 -10.22 43.36
N SER A 405 24.33 -10.72 44.53
CA SER A 405 24.75 -12.03 45.04
C SER A 405 23.68 -13.06 44.70
N GLY A 406 24.08 -14.14 44.04
CA GLY A 406 23.26 -15.34 43.79
C GLY A 406 24.13 -16.59 44.04
N PRO A 407 23.57 -17.68 44.60
CA PRO A 407 24.38 -18.71 45.24
C PRO A 407 25.15 -19.60 44.26
N ALA A 408 26.35 -20.00 44.68
CA ALA A 408 27.24 -20.88 43.92
C ALA A 408 26.65 -22.29 43.73
N ARG A 409 26.87 -22.87 42.56
CA ARG A 409 26.75 -24.31 42.32
C ARG A 409 28.16 -24.90 42.27
N ASN A 410 28.43 -25.85 43.16
CA ASN A 410 29.71 -26.58 43.19
C ASN A 410 29.85 -27.52 41.99
N ALA A 411 31.10 -27.79 41.60
CA ALA A 411 31.47 -28.82 40.65
C ALA A 411 31.14 -30.23 41.19
N PRO A 412 30.94 -31.23 40.31
CA PRO A 412 30.54 -32.58 40.71
C PRO A 412 31.75 -33.44 41.08
N ASP A 413 31.51 -34.45 41.93
CA ASP A 413 32.38 -35.62 42.01
C ASP A 413 31.57 -36.87 42.40
N SER A 414 31.96 -38.02 41.83
CA SER A 414 31.47 -39.40 42.09
C SER A 414 30.03 -39.83 41.70
N ILE A 415 29.95 -41.07 41.21
CA ILE A 415 28.74 -41.84 40.82
C ILE A 415 28.46 -42.89 41.93
N PRO A 416 27.19 -43.19 42.29
CA PRO A 416 26.68 -44.53 42.01
C PRO A 416 25.23 -44.61 41.49
N ALA A 417 24.97 -45.70 40.77
CA ALA A 417 23.75 -46.09 40.05
C ALA A 417 22.45 -46.24 40.87
N GLY A 418 21.30 -46.23 40.16
CA GLY A 418 20.13 -47.02 40.59
C GLY A 418 18.73 -46.62 40.09
N ALA A 419 18.23 -47.35 39.08
CA ALA A 419 16.82 -47.74 38.83
C ALA A 419 15.72 -46.70 38.46
N GLY A 420 14.90 -47.09 37.46
CA GLY A 420 13.55 -46.57 37.17
C GLY A 420 13.51 -45.24 36.37
N ASP A 421 12.60 -45.03 35.42
CA ASP A 421 11.62 -45.95 34.81
C ASP A 421 11.29 -45.45 33.39
N SER A 422 10.86 -46.33 32.49
CA SER A 422 10.62 -45.99 31.07
C SER A 422 9.21 -46.35 30.62
N MET A 423 8.50 -45.43 29.95
CA MET A 423 7.35 -45.74 29.06
C MET A 423 7.18 -44.62 28.02
N PRO A 424 6.57 -44.89 26.84
CA PRO A 424 6.86 -44.17 25.59
C PRO A 424 5.72 -43.25 25.11
N VAL A 425 5.99 -42.53 24.01
CA VAL A 425 4.96 -41.91 23.16
C VAL A 425 5.20 -42.34 21.70
N ASP A 426 4.38 -43.27 21.21
CA ASP A 426 4.14 -43.48 19.79
C ASP A 426 3.15 -42.41 19.26
N GLY A 427 3.22 -42.08 17.97
CA GLY A 427 2.23 -41.18 17.37
C GLY A 427 2.64 -40.56 16.03
N ASN A 428 2.86 -41.38 15.00
CA ASN A 428 3.05 -40.89 13.63
C ASN A 428 1.74 -40.29 13.07
N LEU A 429 1.81 -39.14 12.39
CA LEU A 429 0.69 -38.58 11.62
C LEU A 429 1.19 -37.99 10.30
N ASP A 430 0.97 -38.75 9.22
CA ASP A 430 1.14 -38.29 7.85
C ASP A 430 0.12 -37.19 7.49
N VAL A 431 0.55 -36.17 6.76
CA VAL A 431 -0.30 -35.07 6.30
C VAL A 431 -0.27 -34.99 4.77
N ALA A 432 -1.41 -35.27 4.15
CA ALA A 432 -1.65 -35.01 2.73
C ALA A 432 -2.08 -33.54 2.50
N PRO A 433 -1.55 -32.83 1.49
CA PRO A 433 -1.94 -31.45 1.20
C PRO A 433 -3.19 -31.38 0.30
N LEU A 434 -4.12 -30.47 0.62
CA LEU A 434 -5.32 -30.19 -0.19
C LEU A 434 -5.13 -28.97 -1.11
N ALA A 435 -5.86 -28.97 -2.23
CA ALA A 435 -5.64 -28.10 -3.39
C ALA A 435 -5.78 -26.58 -3.19
N ALA A 436 -4.99 -25.83 -3.97
CA ALA A 436 -5.05 -24.37 -4.06
C ALA A 436 -6.22 -23.87 -4.95
N ARG A 437 -6.80 -22.72 -4.59
CA ARG A 437 -7.76 -21.98 -5.45
C ARG A 437 -7.06 -20.84 -6.20
N LYS A 438 -7.35 -20.73 -7.49
CA LYS A 438 -6.82 -19.69 -8.40
C LYS A 438 -7.19 -18.27 -7.96
N ALA A 439 -6.23 -17.36 -8.05
CA ALA A 439 -6.47 -15.92 -8.12
C ALA A 439 -6.47 -15.47 -9.59
N VAL A 440 -7.32 -14.50 -9.92
CA VAL A 440 -7.50 -13.95 -11.29
C VAL A 440 -6.57 -12.75 -11.46
N ALA A 441 -5.78 -12.75 -12.54
CA ALA A 441 -4.98 -11.59 -12.94
C ALA A 441 -5.79 -10.68 -13.88
N ALA A 442 -5.77 -9.38 -13.62
CA ALA A 442 -6.31 -8.36 -14.51
C ALA A 442 -5.18 -7.67 -15.28
N SER A 443 -5.39 -7.45 -16.57
CA SER A 443 -4.44 -6.88 -17.53
C SER A 443 -4.67 -5.39 -17.76
N ASP A 444 -3.60 -4.60 -17.83
CA ASP A 444 -3.63 -3.26 -18.42
C ASP A 444 -3.64 -3.35 -19.97
N PRO A 445 -4.53 -2.62 -20.68
CA PRO A 445 -4.52 -2.53 -22.14
C PRO A 445 -3.84 -1.25 -22.68
N ASP A 446 -3.41 -1.32 -23.93
CA ASP A 446 -2.71 -0.27 -24.67
C ASP A 446 -3.55 1.00 -24.99
N ASP A 447 -2.84 2.09 -25.28
CA ASP A 447 -3.38 3.40 -25.67
C ASP A 447 -3.23 3.63 -27.20
N GLU A 448 -4.33 3.99 -27.86
CA GLU A 448 -4.47 4.04 -29.33
C GLU A 448 -4.27 5.47 -29.87
N LEU A 449 -3.40 5.63 -30.88
CA LEU A 449 -3.05 6.93 -31.47
C LEU A 449 -3.83 7.23 -32.76
N LEU A 450 -4.48 8.40 -32.83
CA LEU A 450 -4.96 9.01 -34.06
C LEU A 450 -3.86 9.81 -34.80
N ALA A 451 -3.95 9.85 -36.13
CA ALA A 451 -3.02 10.50 -37.04
C ALA A 451 -3.16 12.04 -37.10
N PRO A 452 -2.29 12.74 -37.86
CA PRO A 452 -2.75 13.19 -39.18
C PRO A 452 -1.70 13.12 -40.32
N ASP A 453 -2.15 13.58 -41.50
CA ASP A 453 -1.68 13.39 -42.88
C ASP A 453 -0.32 13.95 -43.37
N GLU A 454 0.02 13.46 -44.57
CA GLU A 454 0.47 14.19 -45.79
C GLU A 454 1.90 14.00 -46.38
N ALA A 455 1.91 13.88 -47.72
CA ALA A 455 2.97 14.16 -48.71
C ALA A 455 4.20 13.23 -48.91
N THR A 456 4.05 12.32 -49.89
CA THR A 456 4.86 12.21 -51.13
C THR A 456 6.40 12.34 -51.09
N LEU A 457 7.14 11.28 -51.50
CA LEU A 457 8.09 11.34 -52.66
C LEU A 457 8.75 10.01 -53.08
N ALA A 458 8.95 9.93 -54.39
CA ALA A 458 9.48 8.89 -55.29
C ALA A 458 10.81 8.14 -54.98
N ALA A 459 10.78 6.82 -55.25
CA ALA A 459 11.56 6.04 -56.25
C ALA A 459 13.11 5.93 -56.29
N GLY A 460 13.59 4.71 -56.60
CA GLY A 460 14.95 4.35 -57.12
C GLY A 460 15.72 3.39 -56.20
N ALA A 461 15.79 2.07 -56.44
CA ALA A 461 16.66 1.33 -57.40
C ALA A 461 18.18 1.53 -57.14
N ALA A 462 19.08 0.54 -57.03
CA ALA A 462 19.10 -0.95 -57.08
C ALA A 462 20.41 -1.40 -56.33
N PRO A 463 21.10 -2.55 -56.57
CA PRO A 463 20.77 -3.90 -57.08
C PRO A 463 21.19 -5.03 -56.08
N ALA A 464 21.30 -6.29 -56.52
CA ALA A 464 21.78 -7.43 -55.72
C ALA A 464 23.19 -7.93 -56.15
N GLY A 465 23.96 -8.56 -55.25
CA GLY A 465 25.23 -9.22 -55.60
C GLY A 465 26.14 -9.67 -54.44
N ALA A 466 25.93 -10.88 -53.94
CA ALA A 466 26.59 -11.55 -52.80
C ALA A 466 28.13 -11.54 -52.67
N GLY A 467 28.63 -11.53 -51.42
CA GLY A 467 29.65 -12.52 -50.99
C GLY A 467 30.82 -12.05 -50.08
N VAL A 468 30.97 -12.73 -48.93
CA VAL A 468 32.17 -12.86 -48.06
C VAL A 468 32.46 -11.72 -47.05
N ASP A 469 32.54 -12.12 -45.77
CA ASP A 469 33.13 -11.48 -44.58
C ASP A 469 33.30 -9.94 -44.55
N GLY A 470 32.35 -9.25 -43.94
CA GLY A 470 32.47 -7.83 -43.57
C GLY A 470 31.20 -7.00 -43.82
N ASP A 471 31.32 -5.70 -43.57
CA ASP A 471 30.51 -4.64 -44.20
C ASP A 471 28.99 -4.63 -43.95
N GLY A 472 28.59 -4.74 -42.69
CA GLY A 472 27.33 -4.14 -42.21
C GLY A 472 27.56 -2.70 -41.77
N GLU A 473 26.73 -1.75 -42.21
CA GLU A 473 26.87 -0.33 -41.89
C GLU A 473 26.67 -0.09 -40.37
N ASP A 474 27.60 0.63 -39.74
CA ASP A 474 27.54 0.93 -38.30
C ASP A 474 26.42 1.94 -38.03
N ALA A 475 25.37 1.46 -37.38
CA ALA A 475 24.12 2.19 -37.20
C ALA A 475 24.07 3.00 -35.89
N GLY A 476 25.23 3.35 -35.32
CA GLY A 476 25.32 4.20 -34.13
C GLY A 476 24.53 5.52 -34.24
N TRP A 477 24.50 6.15 -35.42
CA TRP A 477 23.71 7.37 -35.66
C TRP A 477 22.19 7.12 -35.55
N LEU A 478 21.73 5.91 -35.92
CA LEU A 478 20.34 5.49 -35.83
C LEU A 478 19.95 5.21 -34.38
N LYS A 479 20.86 4.59 -33.61
CA LYS A 479 20.73 4.40 -32.15
C LYS A 479 20.51 5.73 -31.44
N GLU A 480 21.37 6.73 -31.67
CA GLU A 480 21.25 8.06 -31.04
C GLU A 480 19.92 8.75 -31.36
N LYS A 481 19.48 8.75 -32.62
CA LYS A 481 18.20 9.36 -33.01
C LYS A 481 16.99 8.63 -32.44
N LEU A 482 16.99 7.30 -32.43
CA LEU A 482 15.89 6.51 -31.86
C LEU A 482 15.80 6.69 -30.34
N VAL A 483 16.92 6.67 -29.63
CA VAL A 483 16.98 6.96 -28.19
C VAL A 483 16.43 8.36 -27.92
N ALA A 484 16.89 9.39 -28.63
CA ALA A 484 16.45 10.77 -28.43
C ALA A 484 14.94 10.98 -28.68
N LEU A 485 14.36 10.25 -29.65
CA LEU A 485 12.92 10.30 -29.95
C LEU A 485 12.08 9.53 -28.93
N LEU A 486 12.56 8.37 -28.46
CA LEU A 486 11.83 7.50 -27.54
C LEU A 486 11.93 7.97 -26.07
N ALA A 487 13.01 8.65 -25.69
CA ALA A 487 13.25 9.13 -24.32
C ALA A 487 12.10 9.97 -23.71
N LYS A 488 11.29 10.64 -24.54
CA LYS A 488 10.13 11.44 -24.09
C LYS A 488 8.82 10.66 -23.95
N LYS A 489 8.69 9.46 -24.54
CA LYS A 489 7.41 8.70 -24.62
C LYS A 489 7.49 7.26 -24.11
N ARG A 490 8.67 6.64 -24.10
CA ARG A 490 8.93 5.25 -23.68
C ARG A 490 10.29 5.15 -22.99
N LEU A 491 10.36 5.65 -21.76
CA LEU A 491 11.61 5.75 -20.97
C LEU A 491 12.29 4.39 -20.71
N VAL A 492 11.49 3.34 -20.51
CA VAL A 492 12.01 1.98 -20.29
C VAL A 492 12.70 1.47 -21.55
N LEU A 493 12.02 1.52 -22.70
CA LEU A 493 12.58 1.12 -24.00
C LEU A 493 13.82 1.96 -24.35
N SER A 494 13.79 3.29 -24.18
CA SER A 494 14.97 4.12 -24.48
C SER A 494 16.18 3.75 -23.61
N SER A 495 15.98 3.45 -22.32
CA SER A 495 17.06 3.00 -21.43
C SER A 495 17.62 1.61 -21.81
N SER A 496 16.77 0.70 -22.29
CA SER A 496 17.19 -0.62 -22.79
C SER A 496 17.95 -0.51 -24.12
N LEU A 497 17.53 0.41 -25.00
CA LEU A 497 18.24 0.72 -26.24
C LEU A 497 19.57 1.43 -25.97
N GLU A 498 19.67 2.33 -25.00
CA GLU A 498 20.96 2.93 -24.59
C GLU A 498 21.98 1.87 -24.14
N ARG A 499 21.55 0.91 -23.32
CA ARG A 499 22.40 -0.20 -22.80
C ARG A 499 22.83 -1.24 -23.84
N SER A 500 22.26 -1.24 -25.04
CA SER A 500 22.68 -2.14 -26.13
C SER A 500 24.11 -1.84 -26.62
N THR A 501 24.87 -2.86 -26.98
CA THR A 501 26.32 -2.78 -27.19
C THR A 501 26.74 -2.49 -28.63
N SER A 502 26.02 -3.01 -29.63
CA SER A 502 26.32 -2.74 -31.05
C SER A 502 25.06 -2.79 -31.93
N TRP A 503 25.02 -1.92 -32.94
CA TRP A 503 23.93 -1.80 -33.92
C TRP A 503 24.55 -1.88 -35.32
N ARG A 504 24.12 -2.85 -36.13
CA ARG A 504 24.57 -2.97 -37.52
C ARG A 504 23.39 -3.17 -38.44
N VAL A 505 23.35 -2.43 -39.54
CA VAL A 505 22.41 -2.71 -40.64
C VAL A 505 23.06 -3.73 -41.57
N LEU A 506 22.36 -4.84 -41.77
CA LEU A 506 22.70 -5.95 -42.66
C LEU A 506 21.52 -6.10 -43.62
N ASP A 507 21.65 -5.51 -44.80
CA ASP A 507 20.58 -5.38 -45.80
C ASP A 507 19.28 -4.80 -45.19
N ASP A 508 18.18 -5.54 -45.24
CA ASP A 508 16.88 -5.18 -44.66
C ASP A 508 16.75 -5.55 -43.15
N ARG A 509 17.86 -5.85 -42.47
CA ARG A 509 17.86 -6.20 -41.04
C ARG A 509 18.71 -5.26 -40.20
N LEU A 510 18.10 -4.71 -39.15
CA LEU A 510 18.80 -3.98 -38.10
C LEU A 510 19.16 -4.94 -36.97
N ARG A 511 20.42 -5.36 -36.92
CA ARG A 511 20.94 -6.22 -35.85
C ARG A 511 21.28 -5.39 -34.62
N ILE A 512 20.63 -5.67 -33.50
CA ILE A 512 20.82 -5.02 -32.20
C ILE A 512 21.36 -6.06 -31.21
N ASN A 513 22.54 -5.80 -30.65
CA ASN A 513 23.13 -6.65 -29.63
C ASN A 513 22.81 -6.11 -28.22
N CYS A 514 22.10 -6.89 -27.41
CA CYS A 514 21.63 -6.49 -26.09
C CYS A 514 22.60 -6.92 -24.99
N ALA A 515 22.70 -6.13 -23.91
CA ALA A 515 23.53 -6.50 -22.77
C ALA A 515 22.98 -7.70 -21.98
N ASN A 516 21.66 -7.73 -21.74
CA ASN A 516 20.98 -8.72 -20.89
C ASN A 516 19.66 -9.19 -21.54
N ALA A 517 19.19 -10.39 -21.16
CA ALA A 517 17.93 -10.96 -21.65
C ALA A 517 16.68 -10.11 -21.33
N TYR A 518 16.68 -9.38 -20.21
CA TYR A 518 15.59 -8.44 -19.86
C TYR A 518 15.46 -7.30 -20.87
N ASP A 519 16.59 -6.69 -21.28
CA ASP A 519 16.60 -5.64 -22.29
C ASP A 519 16.19 -6.20 -23.66
N GLY A 520 16.65 -7.41 -24.01
CA GLY A 520 16.21 -8.12 -25.23
C GLY A 520 14.71 -8.37 -25.28
N ASN A 521 14.11 -8.87 -24.20
CA ASN A 521 12.66 -9.09 -24.11
C ASN A 521 11.86 -7.79 -24.19
N THR A 522 12.36 -6.71 -23.57
CA THR A 522 11.72 -5.38 -23.65
C THR A 522 11.72 -4.84 -25.07
N ILE A 523 12.80 -5.04 -25.83
CA ILE A 523 12.91 -4.60 -27.22
C ILE A 523 12.11 -5.51 -28.17
N LEU A 524 12.01 -6.82 -27.87
CA LEU A 524 11.13 -7.75 -28.59
C LEU A 524 9.64 -7.37 -28.44
N ALA A 525 9.21 -6.98 -27.24
CA ALA A 525 7.82 -6.61 -26.98
C ALA A 525 7.36 -5.40 -27.82
N GLU A 526 8.23 -4.38 -27.97
CA GLU A 526 7.94 -3.18 -28.79
C GLU A 526 8.58 -3.23 -30.21
N ASN A 527 8.96 -4.41 -30.71
CA ASN A 527 9.64 -4.61 -32.01
C ASN A 527 8.91 -3.90 -33.17
N ASN A 528 7.58 -4.01 -33.25
CA ASN A 528 6.79 -3.37 -34.31
C ASN A 528 6.88 -1.83 -34.30
N LEU A 529 6.99 -1.21 -33.12
CA LEU A 529 7.14 0.25 -32.99
C LEU A 529 8.56 0.67 -33.37
N LEU A 530 9.57 -0.08 -32.91
CA LEU A 530 10.96 0.20 -33.21
C LEU A 530 11.26 0.01 -34.71
N ALA A 531 10.71 -1.03 -35.36
CA ALA A 531 10.86 -1.26 -36.80
C ALA A 531 10.26 -0.12 -37.64
N ARG A 532 9.05 0.34 -37.28
CA ARG A 532 8.40 1.49 -37.93
C ARG A 532 9.25 2.76 -37.80
N LYS A 533 9.73 3.08 -36.59
CA LYS A 533 10.55 4.27 -36.37
C LYS A 533 11.96 4.18 -36.96
N ALA A 534 12.57 2.99 -36.97
CA ALA A 534 13.82 2.76 -37.69
C ALA A 534 13.65 2.93 -39.21
N THR A 535 12.51 2.50 -39.76
CA THR A 535 12.16 2.66 -41.18
C THR A 535 11.89 4.12 -41.54
N GLU A 536 11.14 4.87 -40.72
CA GLU A 536 10.95 6.32 -40.90
C GLU A 536 12.28 7.09 -40.91
N LEU A 537 13.24 6.70 -40.06
CA LEU A 537 14.52 7.42 -39.90
C LEU A 537 15.59 7.03 -40.92
N SER A 538 15.55 5.79 -41.44
CA SER A 538 16.53 5.27 -42.41
C SER A 538 16.04 5.32 -43.86
N GLY A 539 14.73 5.51 -44.09
CA GLY A 539 14.11 5.43 -45.41
C GLY A 539 14.08 4.01 -46.01
N ARG A 540 14.45 2.98 -45.24
CA ARG A 540 14.50 1.57 -45.66
C ARG A 540 13.65 0.70 -44.73
N ALA A 541 13.00 -0.33 -45.28
CA ALA A 541 12.16 -1.24 -44.49
C ALA A 541 13.02 -2.20 -43.66
N LEU A 542 13.33 -1.83 -42.41
CA LEU A 542 14.22 -2.59 -41.54
C LEU A 542 13.44 -3.51 -40.59
N ARG A 543 13.78 -4.80 -40.61
CA ARG A 543 13.36 -5.80 -39.60
C ARG A 543 14.40 -5.89 -38.49
N ILE A 544 13.98 -5.94 -37.23
CA ILE A 544 14.92 -6.01 -36.11
C ILE A 544 15.34 -7.46 -35.84
N ASP A 545 16.65 -7.66 -35.70
CA ASP A 545 17.30 -8.94 -35.42
C ASP A 545 18.05 -8.80 -34.08
N LEU A 546 17.52 -9.39 -33.01
CA LEU A 546 18.08 -9.21 -31.66
C LEU A 546 19.03 -10.34 -31.31
N GLN A 547 20.26 -10.00 -30.97
CA GLN A 547 21.19 -10.92 -30.33
C GLN A 547 21.24 -10.61 -28.83
N VAL A 548 21.08 -11.66 -28.03
CA VAL A 548 21.24 -11.66 -26.58
C VAL A 548 22.38 -12.65 -26.27
N PRO A 549 23.35 -12.33 -25.41
CA PRO A 549 24.39 -13.28 -25.03
C PRO A 549 23.77 -14.49 -24.32
N GLU A 550 23.96 -15.69 -24.88
CA GLU A 550 23.47 -16.93 -24.29
C GLU A 550 24.05 -17.13 -22.88
N SER A 551 23.18 -17.01 -21.89
CA SER A 551 23.46 -17.33 -20.49
C SER A 551 22.28 -18.10 -19.91
N ALA A 552 22.46 -19.43 -19.84
CA ALA A 552 21.60 -20.42 -19.19
C ALA A 552 20.10 -20.40 -19.59
N THR A 553 19.77 -21.16 -20.64
CA THR A 553 18.41 -21.60 -20.97
C THR A 553 17.84 -22.47 -19.84
N PRO A 554 16.66 -22.14 -19.26
CA PRO A 554 15.82 -23.15 -18.63
C PRO A 554 15.09 -23.92 -19.74
N VAL A 555 15.48 -25.17 -19.96
CA VAL A 555 14.79 -26.07 -20.89
C VAL A 555 13.44 -26.45 -20.27
N ILE A 556 12.34 -25.91 -20.81
CA ILE A 556 11.00 -26.43 -20.53
C ILE A 556 10.73 -27.57 -21.51
N GLN A 557 11.06 -28.80 -21.10
CA GLN A 557 10.48 -30.00 -21.70
C GLN A 557 9.06 -30.17 -21.18
N VAL A 558 8.07 -29.98 -22.04
CA VAL A 558 6.71 -30.46 -21.79
C VAL A 558 6.67 -31.92 -22.25
N GLN A 559 6.65 -32.85 -21.29
CA GLN A 559 6.33 -34.25 -21.59
C GLN A 559 4.82 -34.35 -21.91
N ALA A 560 4.48 -35.11 -22.94
CA ALA A 560 3.11 -35.59 -23.11
C ALA A 560 2.80 -36.56 -21.96
N ALA A 561 1.61 -36.44 -21.38
CA ALA A 561 1.02 -37.47 -20.54
C ALA A 561 -0.11 -38.10 -21.36
N ASP A 562 0.04 -39.39 -21.64
CA ASP A 562 -1.04 -40.21 -22.20
C ASP A 562 -2.11 -40.46 -21.14
N ASP A 563 -3.30 -40.79 -21.63
CA ASP A 563 -4.54 -40.99 -20.88
C ASP A 563 -4.66 -42.48 -20.50
N ASP A 564 -4.64 -42.80 -19.20
CA ASP A 564 -5.10 -44.09 -18.68
C ASP A 564 -6.49 -43.85 -18.07
N GLY A 565 -7.53 -44.25 -18.81
CA GLY A 565 -8.90 -44.24 -18.31
C GLY A 565 -9.20 -45.50 -17.49
N ASP A 566 -10.18 -45.39 -16.59
CA ASP A 566 -10.94 -46.53 -16.06
C ASP A 566 -12.42 -46.11 -15.98
N ASP A 567 -13.30 -47.07 -16.26
CA ASP A 567 -14.75 -46.90 -16.39
C ASP A 567 -15.46 -46.63 -15.05
N ASP A 568 -16.63 -45.99 -15.10
CA ASP A 568 -17.80 -46.47 -14.35
C ASP A 568 -19.12 -45.80 -14.86
N ASP A 569 -20.18 -46.60 -14.93
CA ASP A 569 -21.53 -46.21 -15.38
C ASP A 569 -22.27 -45.31 -14.36
N ASP A 570 -23.07 -44.34 -14.85
CA ASP A 570 -24.52 -44.32 -14.58
C ASP A 570 -25.28 -43.16 -15.28
N ASN A 571 -26.03 -43.53 -16.32
CA ASN A 571 -27.43 -43.16 -16.59
C ASN A 571 -28.06 -41.92 -15.92
N PHE A 572 -28.55 -40.94 -16.72
CA PHE A 572 -29.97 -40.51 -16.68
C PHE A 572 -30.39 -39.58 -17.85
N ASP A 573 -31.58 -39.87 -18.39
CA ASP A 573 -32.50 -39.13 -19.29
C ASP A 573 -32.53 -37.57 -19.23
N ALA A 574 -32.97 -36.80 -20.25
CA ALA A 574 -33.37 -37.07 -21.65
C ALA A 574 -33.70 -35.74 -22.42
N VAL A 575 -34.19 -35.89 -23.67
CA VAL A 575 -34.98 -34.94 -24.50
C VAL A 575 -34.24 -33.95 -25.43
N GLU A 576 -33.87 -34.50 -26.60
CA GLU A 576 -34.22 -34.02 -27.96
C GLU A 576 -34.48 -32.52 -28.27
N SER A 577 -33.74 -32.00 -29.26
CA SER A 577 -34.32 -31.79 -30.62
C SER A 577 -33.24 -31.44 -31.66
N VAL A 578 -33.39 -31.94 -32.89
CA VAL A 578 -32.39 -31.91 -33.98
C VAL A 578 -33.03 -31.48 -35.30
N GLN A 579 -32.32 -30.68 -36.10
CA GLN A 579 -32.40 -30.56 -37.58
C GLN A 579 -31.30 -29.58 -38.07
N ASP A 580 -30.63 -29.66 -39.24
CA ASP A 580 -30.35 -30.78 -40.17
C ASP A 580 -29.27 -30.36 -41.21
N THR A 581 -28.73 -31.34 -41.96
CA THR A 581 -28.23 -31.40 -43.37
C THR A 581 -26.73 -31.63 -43.70
N GLY A 582 -26.46 -32.43 -44.77
CA GLY A 582 -25.17 -32.95 -45.36
C GLY A 582 -24.32 -31.95 -46.21
N VAL A 583 -23.30 -32.28 -47.03
CA VAL A 583 -22.59 -33.54 -47.47
C VAL A 583 -21.04 -33.25 -47.63
N LEU A 584 -20.13 -34.25 -47.63
CA LEU A 584 -18.65 -34.18 -47.93
C LEU A 584 -18.30 -34.46 -49.42
N PRO A 585 -17.04 -34.23 -49.89
CA PRO A 585 -16.19 -35.41 -50.23
C PRO A 585 -14.65 -35.39 -49.89
N ASP A 586 -13.75 -35.19 -50.89
CA ASP A 586 -12.48 -35.94 -51.22
C ASP A 586 -11.07 -35.66 -50.59
N SER A 587 -10.04 -36.35 -51.08
CA SER A 587 -9.00 -36.99 -50.26
C SER A 587 -7.66 -36.27 -50.08
N ALA A 588 -7.39 -35.20 -50.83
CA ALA A 588 -6.08 -34.57 -50.81
C ALA A 588 -5.67 -33.81 -49.52
N ALA A 589 -6.46 -33.02 -48.79
CA ALA A 589 -7.89 -32.74 -48.64
C ALA A 589 -8.71 -33.65 -47.69
N ILE A 590 -8.43 -34.95 -47.52
CA ILE A 590 -8.95 -35.75 -46.38
C ILE A 590 -8.13 -35.52 -45.11
N VAL A 591 -6.97 -34.86 -45.21
CA VAL A 591 -6.33 -34.21 -44.05
C VAL A 591 -7.11 -32.94 -43.62
N GLU A 592 -8.01 -32.42 -44.46
CA GLU A 592 -9.00 -31.37 -44.16
C GLU A 592 -10.46 -31.90 -44.10
N ARG A 593 -10.63 -33.23 -44.27
CA ARG A 593 -11.92 -33.98 -44.32
C ARG A 593 -11.84 -35.36 -43.61
N VAL A 594 -11.09 -35.48 -42.51
CA VAL A 594 -11.35 -36.49 -41.45
C VAL A 594 -12.17 -35.88 -40.29
N PHE A 595 -12.14 -34.55 -40.10
CA PHE A 595 -12.93 -33.85 -39.08
C PHE A 595 -14.11 -33.00 -39.60
N ARG A 596 -14.23 -32.81 -40.92
CA ARG A 596 -15.54 -32.51 -41.53
C ARG A 596 -16.15 -33.87 -41.88
N GLY A 597 -17.35 -34.16 -41.38
CA GLY A 597 -17.93 -35.52 -41.37
C GLY A 597 -19.39 -35.57 -41.84
N LYS A 598 -19.63 -35.84 -43.13
CA LYS A 598 -20.96 -35.98 -43.74
C LYS A 598 -20.93 -36.95 -44.94
N ARG A 599 -21.38 -38.20 -44.77
CA ARG A 599 -21.53 -39.19 -45.87
C ARG A 599 -22.50 -38.69 -46.95
N ILE A 600 -22.34 -39.13 -48.21
CA ILE A 600 -23.29 -39.93 -49.04
C ILE A 600 -22.41 -40.66 -50.10
N GLY A 601 -22.58 -41.94 -50.45
CA GLY A 601 -23.62 -42.90 -50.06
C GLY A 601 -23.23 -44.36 -50.32
N GLU A 602 -24.25 -45.19 -50.49
CA GLU A 602 -24.21 -46.66 -50.41
C GLU A 602 -23.59 -47.36 -51.63
N GLY A 603 -22.97 -48.52 -51.39
CA GLY A 603 -22.34 -49.40 -52.40
C GLY A 603 -21.58 -50.54 -51.74
#